data_AF-A0A955EE00-F1
#
_entry.id   AF-A0A955EE00-F1
#
_cell.length_a   1.000
_cell.length_b   1.000
_cell.length_c   1.000
_cell.angle_alpha   90.00
_cell.angle_beta   90.00
_cell.angle_gamma   90.00
#
_symmetry.space_group_name_H-M   'P 1'
#
loop_
_entity.id
_entity.type
_entity.pdbx_description
1 polymer ?
#
loop_
_entity_poly.entity_id
_entity_poly.type
_entity_poly.pdbx_seq_one_letter_code
_entity_poly.pdbx_strand_id
1 'polypeptide(L)'
;MNRNGFRIGLMSAGVLGLSAGVALGDPILPDWTGATFDGMSSVSDNMYFPLQEWSFSAYEGIEDGADYRGETLVTDQVKNILGVDTRVVRDVAYEDGLLVEVAFDWYAQDTDGNVWYFGEHVNNFNYDDDDNFIGVDHEGSWIADGVDFLPGIIMYANPMVGAEYYQEYAPGVAFDFAHVNSVTDSVDIDFGSFADVLNTGEGNFIDGPEIAENKLYGPGTGLVLIEVLDDAGEVDSEVELIAQRTVPAPGPAAALLLAATGALGRRRR
;
A
#
# COMPACT_ATOMS: atom_id res chain seq x y z
N MET A 1 -27.85 -4.07 7.28
CA MET A 1 -26.88 -5.08 6.79
C MET A 1 -25.55 -4.43 7.09
N ASN A 2 -24.79 -4.96 8.05
CA ASN A 2 -23.60 -4.28 8.57
C ASN A 2 -22.61 -4.02 7.44
N ARG A 3 -22.44 -2.74 7.09
CA ARG A 3 -21.31 -2.26 6.31
C ARG A 3 -20.16 -2.08 7.30
N ASN A 4 -19.30 -3.10 7.41
CA ASN A 4 -18.02 -2.93 8.10
C ASN A 4 -17.17 -2.03 7.19
N GLY A 5 -16.55 -0.99 7.77
CA GLY A 5 -15.70 -0.05 7.03
C GLY A 5 -14.59 -0.80 6.30
N PHE A 6 -14.51 -0.56 5.00
CA PHE A 6 -13.49 -1.10 4.11
C PHE A 6 -12.30 -0.14 4.03
N ARG A 7 -11.17 -0.73 3.66
CA ARG A 7 -9.82 -0.42 4.10
C ARG A 7 -8.98 -0.04 2.89
N ILE A 8 -8.11 0.97 3.00
CA ILE A 8 -6.90 1.04 2.19
C ILE A 8 -5.72 0.63 3.10
N GLY A 9 -4.84 -0.22 2.60
CA GLY A 9 -3.67 -0.70 3.34
C GLY A 9 -3.79 -2.11 3.92
N LEU A 10 -4.99 -2.67 4.07
CA LEU A 10 -5.20 -4.09 4.37
C LEU A 10 -6.55 -4.50 3.76
N MET A 11 -6.71 -5.48 2.88
CA MET A 11 -8.07 -5.89 2.45
C MET A 11 -8.79 -6.66 3.58
N SER A 12 -10.04 -6.32 3.91
CA SER A 12 -10.91 -7.13 4.77
C SER A 12 -11.83 -8.01 3.93
N ALA A 13 -11.39 -9.23 3.61
CA ALA A 13 -12.28 -10.22 3.00
C ALA A 13 -13.00 -11.05 4.08
N GLY A 14 -14.33 -11.08 4.02
CA GLY A 14 -15.11 -11.97 4.85
C GLY A 14 -16.37 -12.45 4.15
N VAL A 15 -16.35 -13.70 3.64
CA VAL A 15 -17.33 -14.77 3.93
C VAL A 15 -16.73 -16.12 3.48
N LEU A 16 -16.84 -17.14 4.36
CA LEU A 16 -16.34 -18.51 4.16
C LEU A 16 -16.96 -19.25 2.97
N GLY A 17 -16.16 -19.51 1.94
CA GLY A 17 -16.40 -20.51 0.89
C GLY A 17 -15.22 -21.48 0.76
N LEU A 18 -15.45 -22.78 1.02
CA LEU A 18 -14.41 -23.81 0.85
C LEU A 18 -14.24 -24.17 -0.63
N SER A 19 -13.17 -23.70 -1.26
CA SER A 19 -12.63 -24.28 -2.50
C SER A 19 -11.10 -24.33 -2.52
N ALA A 20 -10.58 -25.31 -3.25
CA ALA A 20 -9.18 -25.70 -3.23
C ALA A 20 -8.29 -24.66 -3.92
N GLY A 21 -7.76 -23.72 -3.14
CA GLY A 21 -6.72 -22.79 -3.57
C GLY A 21 -5.42 -23.51 -3.92
N VAL A 22 -4.64 -22.89 -4.80
CA VAL A 22 -3.22 -23.23 -4.99
C VAL A 22 -2.56 -23.10 -3.61
N ALA A 23 -1.92 -24.16 -3.14
CA ALA A 23 -1.16 -24.11 -1.90
C ALA A 23 0.05 -23.19 -2.13
N LEU A 24 -0.07 -21.92 -1.73
CA LEU A 24 1.04 -20.99 -1.66
C LEU A 24 2.07 -21.50 -0.64
N GLY A 25 3.34 -21.21 -0.88
CA GLY A 25 4.38 -21.46 0.12
C GLY A 25 4.22 -20.51 1.31
N ASP A 26 4.99 -20.73 2.37
CA ASP A 26 5.12 -19.74 3.43
C ASP A 26 5.98 -18.58 2.90
N PRO A 27 5.48 -17.33 2.84
CA PRO A 27 6.25 -16.21 2.33
C PRO A 27 7.52 -15.99 3.13
N ILE A 28 8.56 -15.53 2.44
CA ILE A 28 9.84 -15.28 3.08
C ILE A 28 9.77 -13.91 3.76
N LEU A 29 10.08 -13.86 5.06
CA LEU A 29 10.35 -12.59 5.73
C LEU A 29 11.81 -12.19 5.46
N PRO A 30 12.08 -11.07 4.77
CA PRO A 30 13.43 -10.63 4.50
C PRO A 30 14.16 -10.19 5.79
N ASP A 31 15.44 -10.54 5.92
CA ASP A 31 16.26 -10.09 7.06
C ASP A 31 16.71 -8.63 6.87
N TRP A 32 15.92 -7.71 7.42
CA TRP A 32 16.20 -6.27 7.35
C TRP A 32 17.54 -5.89 8.00
N THR A 33 18.05 -6.68 8.95
CA THR A 33 19.33 -6.38 9.62
C THR A 33 20.54 -6.66 8.73
N GLY A 34 20.35 -7.46 7.67
CA GLY A 34 21.34 -7.69 6.62
C GLY A 34 21.35 -6.62 5.52
N ALA A 35 20.29 -5.80 5.43
CA ALA A 35 20.20 -4.74 4.44
C ALA A 35 21.09 -3.55 4.80
N THR A 36 21.56 -2.83 3.77
CA THR A 36 22.34 -1.61 3.95
C THR A 36 21.54 -0.41 3.45
N PHE A 37 21.36 0.59 4.30
CA PHE A 37 20.70 1.85 3.96
C PHE A 37 21.71 2.98 4.03
N ASP A 38 21.75 3.82 2.99
CA ASP A 38 22.60 5.00 2.97
C ASP A 38 21.77 6.28 3.23
N GLY A 39 22.43 7.45 3.13
CA GLY A 39 21.78 8.75 3.36
C GLY A 39 20.75 9.15 2.30
N MET A 40 20.54 8.33 1.26
CA MET A 40 19.55 8.52 0.21
C MET A 40 18.39 7.50 0.30
N SER A 41 18.33 6.68 1.35
CA SER A 41 17.31 5.64 1.52
C SER A 41 15.85 6.12 1.47
N SER A 42 15.57 7.40 1.72
CA SER A 42 14.24 8.01 1.54
C SER A 42 13.91 8.40 0.09
N VAL A 43 14.73 8.00 -0.87
CA VAL A 43 14.49 8.13 -2.31
C VAL A 43 14.55 6.73 -2.89
N SER A 44 13.67 6.44 -3.85
CA SER A 44 13.68 5.18 -4.60
C SER A 44 13.69 5.48 -6.08
N ASP A 45 14.67 4.90 -6.77
CA ASP A 45 14.71 4.79 -8.22
C ASP A 45 14.29 3.39 -8.73
N ASN A 46 13.69 2.57 -7.85
CA ASN A 46 13.20 1.25 -8.20
C ASN A 46 12.21 1.34 -9.37
N MET A 47 12.37 0.45 -10.34
CA MET A 47 11.62 0.44 -11.60
C MET A 47 10.11 0.38 -11.39
N TYR A 48 9.63 -0.33 -10.36
CA TYR A 48 8.20 -0.55 -10.11
C TYR A 48 7.68 0.18 -8.87
N PHE A 49 8.56 0.85 -8.11
CA PHE A 49 8.16 1.61 -6.92
C PHE A 49 9.01 2.90 -6.76
N PRO A 50 8.93 3.84 -7.72
CA PRO A 50 9.69 5.08 -7.65
C PRO A 50 9.14 6.03 -6.57
N LEU A 51 10.01 6.58 -5.72
CA LEU A 51 9.64 7.53 -4.66
C LEU A 51 10.13 8.94 -4.98
N GLN A 52 9.73 9.43 -6.16
CA GLN A 52 10.04 10.79 -6.56
C GLN A 52 9.17 11.79 -5.78
N GLU A 53 9.81 12.72 -5.07
CA GLU A 53 9.11 13.74 -4.29
C GLU A 53 8.07 14.51 -5.11
N TRP A 54 6.91 14.70 -4.49
CA TRP A 54 5.74 15.38 -5.05
C TRP A 54 5.13 14.70 -6.28
N SER A 55 5.45 13.43 -6.52
CA SER A 55 4.66 12.60 -7.43
C SER A 55 3.29 12.32 -6.82
N PHE A 56 2.25 12.67 -7.57
CA PHE A 56 0.86 12.40 -7.26
C PHE A 56 0.31 11.40 -8.28
N SER A 57 -0.37 10.37 -7.78
CA SER A 57 -1.17 9.45 -8.57
C SER A 57 -2.62 9.47 -8.07
N ALA A 58 -3.58 9.29 -8.97
CA ALA A 58 -4.97 9.02 -8.63
C ALA A 58 -5.48 7.81 -9.39
N TYR A 59 -6.31 7.03 -8.71
CA TYR A 59 -6.89 5.79 -9.20
C TYR A 59 -8.40 5.82 -9.02
N GLU A 60 -9.15 5.22 -9.94
CA GLU A 60 -10.60 5.09 -9.85
C GLU A 60 -11.04 3.71 -10.33
N GLY A 61 -12.13 3.21 -9.76
CA GLY A 61 -12.66 1.90 -10.10
C GLY A 61 -13.79 1.47 -9.17
N ILE A 62 -13.96 0.16 -9.05
CA ILE A 62 -14.86 -0.46 -8.09
C ILE A 62 -14.02 -1.31 -7.14
N GLU A 63 -14.29 -1.19 -5.85
CA GLU A 63 -13.73 -2.03 -4.80
C GLU A 63 -14.86 -2.39 -3.83
N ASP A 64 -15.00 -3.67 -3.50
CA ASP A 64 -16.08 -4.20 -2.65
C ASP A 64 -17.51 -3.75 -3.00
N GLY A 65 -17.73 -3.52 -4.30
CA GLY A 65 -19.01 -3.08 -4.85
C GLY A 65 -19.35 -1.60 -4.63
N ALA A 66 -18.41 -0.79 -4.15
CA ALA A 66 -18.52 0.67 -4.01
C ALA A 66 -17.72 1.41 -5.09
N ASP A 67 -18.14 2.64 -5.42
CA ASP A 67 -17.33 3.52 -6.28
C ASP A 67 -16.07 3.92 -5.50
N TYR A 68 -14.90 3.52 -5.99
CA TYR A 68 -13.63 3.76 -5.31
C TYR A 68 -12.80 4.86 -5.98
N ARG A 69 -12.14 5.68 -5.15
CA ARG A 69 -11.09 6.60 -5.59
C ARG A 69 -9.92 6.62 -4.60
N GLY A 70 -8.74 6.28 -5.09
CA GLY A 70 -7.48 6.35 -4.34
C GLY A 70 -6.61 7.52 -4.78
N GLU A 71 -5.94 8.19 -3.85
CA GLU A 71 -4.95 9.24 -4.16
C GLU A 71 -3.65 9.03 -3.37
N THR A 72 -2.54 8.88 -4.09
CA THR A 72 -1.20 8.73 -3.52
C THR A 72 -0.39 10.00 -3.72
N LEU A 73 0.31 10.44 -2.67
CA LEU A 73 1.28 11.53 -2.74
C LEU A 73 2.59 11.15 -2.07
N VAL A 74 3.67 11.08 -2.85
CA VAL A 74 5.04 11.02 -2.31
C VAL A 74 5.40 12.40 -1.76
N THR A 75 5.60 12.53 -0.45
CA THR A 75 5.84 13.85 0.18
C THR A 75 7.33 14.21 0.22
N ASP A 76 7.69 15.41 0.69
CA ASP A 76 9.07 15.76 1.05
C ASP A 76 9.46 15.32 2.48
N GLN A 77 8.54 14.71 3.22
CA GLN A 77 8.77 14.35 4.61
C GLN A 77 9.54 13.05 4.73
N VAL A 78 10.43 13.03 5.72
CA VAL A 78 11.25 11.87 6.06
C VAL A 78 11.01 11.53 7.53
N LYS A 79 10.86 10.25 7.82
CA LYS A 79 10.75 9.72 9.18
C LYS A 79 11.89 8.73 9.42
N ASN A 80 12.63 8.93 10.52
CA ASN A 80 13.66 7.98 10.92
C ASN A 80 13.02 6.84 11.73
N ILE A 81 13.12 5.60 11.23
CA ILE A 81 12.60 4.38 11.86
C ILE A 81 13.75 3.39 11.91
N LEU A 82 14.07 2.89 13.12
CA LEU A 82 15.18 1.94 13.33
C LEU A 82 16.54 2.42 12.79
N GLY A 83 16.75 3.73 12.67
CA GLY A 83 17.97 4.32 12.12
C GLY A 83 17.97 4.51 10.60
N VAL A 84 16.89 4.12 9.90
CA VAL A 84 16.71 4.28 8.45
C VAL A 84 15.83 5.49 8.19
N ASP A 85 16.25 6.34 7.25
CA ASP A 85 15.46 7.48 6.80
C ASP A 85 14.44 6.99 5.76
N THR A 86 13.16 6.97 6.16
CA THR A 86 12.04 6.53 5.32
C THR A 86 11.31 7.71 4.71
N ARG A 87 10.89 7.59 3.44
CA ARG A 87 9.99 8.51 2.76
C ARG A 87 8.58 8.36 3.32
N VAL A 88 7.94 9.46 3.66
CA VAL A 88 6.51 9.47 3.95
C VAL A 88 5.74 9.56 2.62
N VAL A 89 4.96 8.53 2.33
CA VAL A 89 3.92 8.54 1.30
C VAL A 89 2.58 8.75 1.99
N ARG A 90 1.66 9.49 1.37
CA ARG A 90 0.31 9.67 1.90
C ARG A 90 -0.68 9.12 0.92
N ASP A 91 -1.44 8.13 1.37
CA ASP A 91 -2.57 7.57 0.65
C ASP A 91 -3.90 8.07 1.23
N VAL A 92 -4.87 8.28 0.35
CA VAL A 92 -6.20 8.79 0.68
C VAL A 92 -7.24 7.97 -0.07
N ALA A 93 -8.19 7.42 0.68
CA ALA A 93 -9.27 6.60 0.18
C ALA A 93 -10.59 7.33 0.13
N TYR A 94 -11.36 7.12 -0.94
CA TYR A 94 -12.76 7.47 -0.98
C TYR A 94 -13.61 6.29 -1.46
N GLU A 95 -14.71 6.03 -0.78
CA GLU A 95 -15.77 5.09 -1.19
C GLU A 95 -17.08 5.84 -1.32
N ASP A 96 -17.77 5.70 -2.45
CA ASP A 96 -19.02 6.42 -2.77
C ASP A 96 -18.90 7.95 -2.54
N GLY A 97 -17.68 8.48 -2.68
CA GLY A 97 -17.33 9.88 -2.46
C GLY A 97 -17.14 10.31 -0.99
N LEU A 98 -17.25 9.39 -0.03
CA LEU A 98 -16.92 9.61 1.37
C LEU A 98 -15.43 9.37 1.59
N LEU A 99 -14.76 10.25 2.33
CA LEU A 99 -13.38 10.03 2.76
C LEU A 99 -13.40 8.89 3.77
N VAL A 100 -12.88 7.71 3.41
CA VAL A 100 -12.85 6.56 4.33
C VAL A 100 -11.49 6.38 4.99
N GLU A 101 -10.42 6.91 4.38
CA GLU A 101 -9.08 6.76 4.94
C GLU A 101 -8.09 7.88 4.59
N VAL A 102 -7.17 8.15 5.52
CA VAL A 102 -5.88 8.77 5.24
C VAL A 102 -4.76 7.99 5.93
N ALA A 103 -3.88 7.37 5.13
CA ALA A 103 -2.69 6.64 5.59
C ALA A 103 -1.40 7.43 5.36
N PHE A 104 -0.37 7.11 6.14
CA PHE A 104 0.97 7.68 6.05
C PHE A 104 2.02 6.58 6.15
N ASP A 105 2.44 6.11 5.00
CA ASP A 105 3.34 4.96 4.81
C ASP A 105 4.80 5.38 4.84
N TRP A 106 5.66 4.48 5.32
CA TRP A 106 7.08 4.72 5.48
C TRP A 106 7.92 3.72 4.69
N TYR A 107 8.43 4.17 3.53
CA TYR A 107 9.22 3.33 2.64
C TYR A 107 10.69 3.75 2.61
N ALA A 108 11.60 2.79 2.40
CA ALA A 108 13.01 3.08 2.19
C ALA A 108 13.66 2.13 1.19
N GLN A 109 14.52 2.66 0.31
CA GLN A 109 15.32 1.85 -0.60
C GLN A 109 16.66 1.46 0.06
N ASP A 110 17.01 0.18 0.00
CA ASP A 110 18.36 -0.29 0.36
C ASP A 110 19.36 -0.09 -0.78
N THR A 111 20.66 -0.29 -0.52
CA THR A 111 21.71 -0.13 -1.54
C THR A 111 21.70 -1.20 -2.63
N ASP A 112 20.93 -2.27 -2.45
CA ASP A 112 20.73 -3.32 -3.47
C ASP A 112 19.52 -3.00 -4.38
N GLY A 113 18.77 -1.94 -4.06
CA GLY A 113 17.65 -1.40 -4.84
C GLY A 113 16.28 -1.91 -4.40
N ASN A 114 16.18 -2.71 -3.34
CA ASN A 114 14.90 -3.17 -2.80
C ASN A 114 14.24 -2.06 -2.02
N VAL A 115 12.93 -1.93 -2.16
CA VAL A 115 12.13 -0.99 -1.38
C VAL A 115 11.48 -1.74 -0.24
N TRP A 116 11.78 -1.28 0.97
CA TRP A 116 11.32 -1.82 2.23
C TRP A 116 10.15 -1.00 2.76
N TYR A 117 9.26 -1.64 3.48
CA TYR A 117 8.11 -1.02 4.13
C TYR A 117 8.23 -1.12 5.64
N PHE A 118 8.29 0.03 6.31
CA PHE A 118 8.54 0.15 7.76
C PHE A 118 7.25 0.37 8.58
N GLY A 119 6.10 0.33 7.92
CA GLY A 119 4.77 0.50 8.48
C GLY A 119 4.12 1.84 8.15
N GLU A 120 3.01 2.09 8.81
CA GLU A 120 2.07 3.15 8.47
C GLU A 120 1.35 3.73 9.69
N HIS A 121 0.75 4.90 9.49
CA HIS A 121 -0.27 5.42 10.38
C HIS A 121 -1.53 5.73 9.62
N VAL A 122 -2.61 5.04 10.00
CA VAL A 122 -3.91 5.08 9.36
C VAL A 122 -4.89 5.91 10.18
N ASN A 123 -5.73 6.67 9.50
CA ASN A 123 -6.92 7.31 10.05
C ASN A 123 -8.15 6.81 9.29
N ASN A 124 -8.90 5.92 9.91
CA ASN A 124 -10.13 5.36 9.34
C ASN A 124 -11.31 6.26 9.71
N PHE A 125 -12.02 6.78 8.71
CA PHE A 125 -13.17 7.65 8.89
C PHE A 125 -14.43 6.79 8.79
N ASN A 126 -15.11 6.60 9.92
CA ASN A 126 -16.24 5.69 10.02
C ASN A 126 -17.57 6.44 9.86
N TYR A 127 -18.53 5.78 9.20
CA TYR A 127 -19.86 6.29 8.91
C TYR A 127 -20.95 5.30 9.36
N ASP A 128 -22.16 5.80 9.63
CA ASP A 128 -23.34 4.95 9.82
C ASP A 128 -24.05 4.63 8.48
N ASP A 129 -25.11 3.81 8.54
CA ASP A 129 -25.89 3.38 7.36
C ASP A 129 -26.54 4.56 6.57
N ASP A 130 -26.58 5.76 7.16
CA ASP A 130 -27.13 7.00 6.57
C ASP A 130 -26.01 7.99 6.19
N ASP A 131 -24.77 7.51 6.03
CA ASP A 131 -23.55 8.26 5.68
C ASP A 131 -23.18 9.38 6.68
N ASN A 132 -23.62 9.29 7.94
CA ASN A 132 -23.22 10.24 8.96
C ASN A 132 -21.88 9.83 9.57
N PHE A 133 -20.94 10.77 9.62
CA PHE A 133 -19.65 10.55 10.28
C PHE A 133 -19.82 10.23 11.78
N ILE A 134 -19.31 9.08 12.22
CA ILE A 134 -19.42 8.59 13.61
C ILE A 134 -18.10 8.55 14.37
N GLY A 135 -16.95 8.63 13.70
CA GLY A 135 -15.66 8.69 14.41
C GLY A 135 -14.45 8.42 13.53
N VAL A 136 -13.27 8.61 14.14
CA VAL A 136 -11.99 8.16 13.59
C VAL A 136 -11.40 7.10 14.52
N ASP A 137 -10.87 6.03 13.94
CA ASP A 137 -9.95 5.11 14.61
C ASP A 137 -8.64 4.98 13.83
N HIS A 138 -7.75 4.12 14.33
CA HIS A 138 -6.40 3.92 13.81
C HIS A 138 -6.09 2.43 13.66
N GLU A 139 -7.12 1.60 13.47
CA GLU A 139 -6.94 0.18 13.15
C GLU A 139 -6.07 0.04 11.89
N GLY A 140 -5.24 -1.01 11.83
CA GLY A 140 -4.21 -1.17 10.80
C GLY A 140 -2.87 -0.50 11.14
N SER A 141 -2.85 0.63 11.86
CA SER A 141 -1.59 1.35 12.14
C SER A 141 -0.53 0.49 12.83
N TRP A 142 0.65 0.39 12.21
CA TRP A 142 1.81 -0.32 12.76
C TRP A 142 3.12 0.39 12.44
N ILE A 143 4.16 0.15 13.23
CA ILE A 143 5.50 0.67 12.97
C ILE A 143 6.52 -0.39 13.33
N ALA A 144 7.48 -0.64 12.44
CA ALA A 144 8.55 -1.57 12.70
C ALA A 144 9.34 -1.19 13.97
N ASP A 145 9.48 -2.15 14.88
CA ASP A 145 10.26 -2.02 16.11
C ASP A 145 11.54 -2.88 16.10
N GLY A 146 11.71 -3.71 15.07
CA GLY A 146 12.89 -4.55 14.87
C GLY A 146 12.89 -5.80 15.77
N VAL A 147 11.79 -6.08 16.48
CA VAL A 147 11.65 -7.19 17.41
C VAL A 147 10.41 -8.02 17.08
N ASP A 148 9.23 -7.43 17.24
CA ASP A 148 7.94 -8.09 17.03
C ASP A 148 7.33 -7.62 15.70
N PHE A 149 7.49 -6.35 15.36
CA PHE A 149 7.07 -5.75 14.10
C PHE A 149 8.30 -5.48 13.23
N LEU A 150 8.34 -6.11 12.06
CA LEU A 150 9.53 -6.16 11.21
C LEU A 150 9.22 -5.56 9.85
N PRO A 151 10.16 -4.80 9.25
CA PRO A 151 9.98 -4.31 7.89
C PRO A 151 9.90 -5.47 6.90
N GLY A 152 8.93 -5.43 5.99
CA GLY A 152 8.87 -6.28 4.82
C GLY A 152 9.48 -5.59 3.59
N ILE A 153 9.42 -6.26 2.44
CA ILE A 153 9.78 -5.68 1.15
C ILE A 153 8.49 -5.35 0.42
N ILE A 154 8.25 -4.08 0.08
CA ILE A 154 7.13 -3.70 -0.79
C ILE A 154 7.46 -4.00 -2.26
N MET A 155 8.74 -3.88 -2.63
CA MET A 155 9.19 -4.09 -4.00
C MET A 155 10.64 -4.54 -4.09
N TYR A 156 10.91 -5.67 -4.72
CA TYR A 156 12.28 -6.11 -5.00
C TYR A 156 12.94 -5.25 -6.09
N ALA A 157 14.28 -5.13 -6.03
CA ALA A 157 15.06 -4.53 -7.11
C ALA A 157 14.93 -5.32 -8.43
N ASN A 158 14.86 -6.66 -8.30
CA ASN A 158 14.78 -7.61 -9.40
C ASN A 158 13.73 -8.67 -9.05
N PRO A 159 12.42 -8.38 -9.22
CA PRO A 159 11.38 -9.34 -8.93
C PRO A 159 11.52 -10.57 -9.84
N MET A 160 11.28 -11.76 -9.28
CA MET A 160 11.37 -13.03 -9.99
C MET A 160 10.03 -13.75 -9.87
N VAL A 161 9.52 -14.26 -11.00
CA VAL A 161 8.29 -15.05 -11.03
C VAL A 161 8.34 -16.19 -10.01
N GLY A 162 7.29 -16.32 -9.22
CA GLY A 162 7.15 -17.30 -8.14
C GLY A 162 7.83 -16.91 -6.82
N ALA A 163 8.41 -15.70 -6.71
CA ALA A 163 8.87 -15.18 -5.43
C ALA A 163 7.67 -14.84 -4.53
N GLU A 164 7.74 -15.27 -3.27
CA GLU A 164 6.73 -15.01 -2.23
C GLU A 164 7.41 -14.36 -1.02
N TYR A 165 6.90 -13.21 -0.59
CA TYR A 165 7.54 -12.39 0.44
C TYR A 165 6.52 -11.60 1.25
N TYR A 166 6.86 -11.35 2.51
CA TYR A 166 6.10 -10.42 3.34
C TYR A 166 6.36 -8.98 2.89
N GLN A 167 5.28 -8.25 2.64
CA GLN A 167 5.27 -6.79 2.51
C GLN A 167 5.15 -6.15 3.90
N GLU A 168 4.38 -6.79 4.79
CA GLU A 168 4.19 -6.38 6.17
C GLU A 168 4.35 -7.55 7.14
N TYR A 169 4.99 -7.30 8.28
CA TYR A 169 5.12 -8.29 9.34
C TYR A 169 4.86 -7.64 10.69
N ALA A 170 3.57 -7.51 11.04
CA ALA A 170 3.11 -7.00 12.33
C ALA A 170 1.98 -7.90 12.88
N PRO A 171 2.32 -9.08 13.45
CA PRO A 171 1.33 -10.09 13.82
C PRO A 171 0.19 -9.56 14.69
N GLY A 172 -1.04 -9.81 14.27
CA GLY A 172 -2.26 -9.34 14.92
C GLY A 172 -2.69 -7.91 14.57
N VAL A 173 -1.94 -7.23 13.70
CA VAL A 173 -2.28 -5.92 13.15
C VAL A 173 -2.27 -5.94 11.62
N ALA A 174 -1.16 -6.39 11.03
CA ALA A 174 -0.84 -6.27 9.61
C ALA A 174 0.02 -7.47 9.19
N PHE A 175 -0.37 -8.23 8.16
CA PHE A 175 0.33 -9.49 7.82
C PHE A 175 0.27 -9.83 6.34
N ASP A 176 0.64 -8.83 5.54
CA ASP A 176 0.45 -8.81 4.10
C ASP A 176 1.64 -9.42 3.36
N PHE A 177 1.33 -10.11 2.27
CA PHE A 177 2.30 -10.81 1.44
C PHE A 177 2.02 -10.57 -0.05
N ALA A 178 3.08 -10.70 -0.84
CA ALA A 178 3.01 -10.69 -2.29
C ALA A 178 3.59 -11.97 -2.89
N HIS A 179 2.99 -12.42 -3.97
CA HIS A 179 3.47 -13.47 -4.88
C HIS A 179 3.71 -12.85 -6.25
N VAL A 180 4.89 -13.01 -6.85
CA VAL A 180 5.17 -12.51 -8.20
C VAL A 180 4.57 -13.44 -9.26
N ASN A 181 3.43 -13.05 -9.83
CA ASN A 181 2.75 -13.79 -10.90
C ASN A 181 3.51 -13.70 -12.23
N SER A 182 3.93 -12.48 -12.61
CA SER A 182 4.56 -12.20 -13.90
C SER A 182 5.47 -10.98 -13.83
N VAL A 183 6.44 -10.89 -14.75
CA VAL A 183 7.32 -9.72 -14.94
C VAL A 183 7.33 -9.25 -16.40
N THR A 184 6.39 -9.75 -17.20
CA THR A 184 6.32 -9.52 -18.65
C THR A 184 4.91 -9.22 -19.13
N ASP A 185 4.00 -8.86 -18.22
CA ASP A 185 2.62 -8.59 -18.59
C ASP A 185 2.53 -7.31 -19.41
N SER A 186 1.36 -7.09 -20.02
CA SER A 186 1.03 -5.87 -20.71
C SER A 186 -0.37 -5.43 -20.29
N VAL A 187 -0.53 -4.14 -20.05
CA VAL A 187 -1.77 -3.53 -19.55
C VAL A 187 -2.15 -2.38 -20.46
N ASP A 188 -3.39 -2.36 -20.91
CA ASP A 188 -3.97 -1.30 -21.72
C ASP A 188 -5.17 -0.70 -20.97
N ILE A 189 -4.97 0.48 -20.36
CA ILE A 189 -5.99 1.24 -19.64
C ILE A 189 -6.20 2.61 -20.28
N ASP A 190 -7.21 3.37 -19.87
CA ASP A 190 -7.51 4.68 -20.45
C ASP A 190 -6.34 5.68 -20.29
N PHE A 191 -5.56 5.54 -19.22
CA PHE A 191 -4.37 6.37 -18.99
C PHE A 191 -3.21 6.05 -19.96
N GLY A 192 -3.11 4.81 -20.44
CA GLY A 192 -2.09 4.41 -21.40
C GLY A 192 -1.83 2.91 -21.48
N SER A 193 -0.90 2.56 -22.37
CA SER A 193 -0.42 1.20 -22.60
C SER A 193 0.94 0.98 -21.95
N PHE A 194 1.06 -0.11 -21.19
CA PHE A 194 2.26 -0.52 -20.47
C PHE A 194 2.71 -1.91 -20.94
N ALA A 195 4.02 -2.10 -21.04
CA ALA A 195 4.65 -3.38 -21.33
C ALA A 195 5.73 -3.66 -20.27
N ASP A 196 6.16 -4.92 -20.18
CA ASP A 196 7.07 -5.38 -19.12
C ASP A 196 6.50 -5.08 -17.72
N VAL A 197 5.19 -5.29 -17.57
CA VAL A 197 4.45 -5.02 -16.33
C VAL A 197 4.75 -6.14 -15.33
N LEU A 198 5.11 -5.73 -14.11
CA LEU A 198 5.15 -6.62 -12.95
C LEU A 198 3.73 -6.85 -12.45
N ASN A 199 3.34 -8.10 -12.32
CA ASN A 199 2.06 -8.51 -11.74
C ASN A 199 2.36 -9.27 -10.44
N THR A 200 1.87 -8.77 -9.32
CA THR A 200 1.90 -9.44 -8.01
C THR A 200 0.49 -9.83 -7.61
N GLY A 201 0.31 -11.05 -7.13
CA GLY A 201 -0.88 -11.43 -6.37
C GLY A 201 -0.63 -11.13 -4.90
N GLU A 202 -1.51 -10.37 -4.27
CA GLU A 202 -1.35 -9.90 -2.89
C GLU A 202 -2.50 -10.39 -2.00
N GLY A 203 -2.20 -10.59 -0.72
CA GLY A 203 -3.16 -11.09 0.27
C GLY A 203 -2.65 -10.84 1.69
N ASN A 204 -3.47 -11.21 2.68
CA ASN A 204 -3.12 -11.02 4.08
C ASN A 204 -3.46 -12.24 4.92
N PHE A 205 -2.50 -12.73 5.72
CA PHE A 205 -2.71 -13.93 6.53
C PHE A 205 -3.59 -13.73 7.76
N ILE A 206 -4.12 -12.52 8.00
CA ILE A 206 -5.11 -12.26 9.05
C ILE A 206 -6.47 -12.81 8.62
N ASP A 207 -6.88 -12.51 7.38
CA ASP A 207 -8.18 -12.87 6.84
C ASP A 207 -8.15 -14.19 6.05
N GLY A 208 -6.97 -14.62 5.56
CA GLY A 208 -6.78 -15.95 4.99
C GLY A 208 -5.54 -16.03 4.08
N PRO A 209 -5.00 -17.23 3.77
CA PRO A 209 -3.83 -17.35 2.91
C PRO A 209 -4.15 -17.12 1.41
N GLU A 210 -5.38 -16.76 1.05
CA GLU A 210 -5.81 -16.53 -0.31
C GLU A 210 -5.26 -15.21 -0.87
N ILE A 211 -5.07 -15.16 -2.20
CA ILE A 211 -4.78 -13.92 -2.93
C ILE A 211 -6.10 -13.19 -3.08
N ALA A 212 -6.15 -11.93 -2.62
CA ALA A 212 -7.35 -11.08 -2.69
C ALA A 212 -7.33 -10.18 -3.92
N GLU A 213 -6.15 -9.84 -4.43
CA GLU A 213 -5.98 -8.91 -5.54
C GLU A 213 -4.74 -9.20 -6.37
N ASN A 214 -4.73 -8.79 -7.63
CA ASN A 214 -3.50 -8.60 -8.38
C ASN A 214 -3.17 -7.11 -8.46
N LYS A 215 -1.94 -6.73 -8.14
CA LYS A 215 -1.40 -5.39 -8.37
C LYS A 215 -0.42 -5.41 -9.55
N LEU A 216 -0.69 -4.55 -10.53
CA LEU A 216 0.08 -4.45 -11.76
C LEU A 216 0.86 -3.14 -11.77
N TYR A 217 2.18 -3.24 -11.94
CA TYR A 217 3.12 -2.13 -11.85
C TYR A 217 3.82 -1.90 -13.20
N GLY A 218 3.64 -0.71 -13.77
CA GLY A 218 4.29 -0.28 -15.00
C GLY A 218 5.71 0.25 -14.75
N PRO A 219 6.73 -0.12 -15.57
CA PRO A 219 8.09 0.39 -15.44
C PRO A 219 8.16 1.93 -15.43
N GLY A 220 8.82 2.48 -14.42
CA GLY A 220 8.98 3.92 -14.20
C GLY A 220 7.70 4.66 -13.80
N THR A 221 6.56 3.97 -13.76
CA THR A 221 5.24 4.55 -13.45
C THR A 221 4.80 4.15 -12.04
N GLY A 222 5.10 2.93 -11.61
CA GLY A 222 4.56 2.37 -10.36
C GLY A 222 3.26 1.61 -10.62
N LEU A 223 2.39 1.56 -9.61
CA LEU A 223 1.08 0.91 -9.73
C LEU A 223 0.26 1.54 -10.88
N VAL A 224 -0.32 0.70 -11.74
CA VAL A 224 -1.15 1.13 -12.87
C VAL A 224 -2.55 0.53 -12.86
N LEU A 225 -2.71 -0.67 -12.30
CA LEU A 225 -3.98 -1.38 -12.23
C LEU A 225 -3.99 -2.28 -11.00
N ILE A 226 -5.13 -2.32 -10.31
CA ILE A 226 -5.48 -3.35 -9.33
C ILE A 226 -6.64 -4.16 -9.91
N GLU A 227 -6.51 -5.48 -9.91
CA GLU A 227 -7.61 -6.41 -10.18
C GLU A 227 -8.06 -7.01 -8.83
N VAL A 228 -9.28 -6.71 -8.39
CA VAL A 228 -9.86 -7.30 -7.18
C VAL A 228 -10.43 -8.67 -7.53
N LEU A 229 -10.06 -9.69 -6.76
CA LEU A 229 -10.43 -11.08 -7.04
C LEU A 229 -11.61 -11.54 -6.17
N ASP A 230 -12.48 -12.35 -6.75
CA ASP A 230 -13.52 -13.06 -5.99
C ASP A 230 -12.98 -14.31 -5.26
N ASP A 231 -13.83 -14.98 -4.49
CA ASP A 231 -13.48 -16.23 -3.78
C ASP A 231 -13.04 -17.38 -4.72
N ALA A 232 -13.30 -17.26 -6.03
CA ALA A 232 -12.85 -18.22 -7.04
C ALA A 232 -11.47 -17.84 -7.63
N GLY A 233 -10.91 -16.69 -7.25
CA GLY A 233 -9.67 -16.14 -7.80
C GLY A 233 -9.83 -15.52 -9.18
N GLU A 234 -11.06 -15.19 -9.58
CA GLU A 234 -11.36 -14.53 -10.85
C GLU A 234 -11.52 -13.02 -10.61
N VAL A 235 -11.16 -12.21 -11.61
CA VAL A 235 -11.30 -10.75 -11.51
C VAL A 235 -12.78 -10.37 -11.43
N ASP A 236 -13.18 -9.73 -10.33
CA ASP A 236 -14.53 -9.21 -10.10
C ASP A 236 -14.62 -7.73 -10.49
N SER A 237 -13.60 -6.95 -10.14
CA SER A 237 -13.52 -5.51 -10.42
C SER A 237 -12.09 -5.02 -10.58
N GLU A 238 -11.96 -3.79 -11.08
CA GLU A 238 -10.67 -3.17 -11.41
C GLU A 238 -10.62 -1.75 -10.88
N VAL A 239 -9.42 -1.33 -10.46
CA VAL A 239 -9.09 0.04 -10.09
C VAL A 239 -7.91 0.50 -10.93
N GLU A 240 -8.15 1.47 -11.81
CA GLU A 240 -7.19 1.92 -12.82
C GLU A 240 -6.50 3.22 -12.40
N LEU A 241 -5.22 3.38 -12.74
CA LEU A 241 -4.55 4.67 -12.73
C LEU A 241 -5.23 5.61 -13.71
N ILE A 242 -5.74 6.74 -13.24
CA ILE A 242 -6.42 7.75 -14.08
C ILE A 242 -5.61 9.03 -14.25
N ALA A 243 -4.67 9.31 -13.36
CA ALA A 243 -3.84 10.50 -13.42
C ALA A 243 -2.52 10.32 -12.69
N GLN A 244 -1.42 10.75 -13.31
CA GLN A 244 -0.13 10.89 -12.66
C GLN A 244 0.50 12.24 -13.02
N ARG A 245 1.03 12.96 -12.01
CA ARG A 245 1.68 14.27 -12.21
C ARG A 245 2.61 14.61 -11.04
N THR A 246 3.62 15.43 -11.31
CA THR A 246 4.32 16.14 -10.24
C THR A 246 3.48 17.33 -9.79
N VAL A 247 3.20 17.44 -8.49
CA VAL A 247 2.55 18.61 -7.90
C VAL A 247 3.60 19.61 -7.41
N PRO A 248 3.34 20.92 -7.47
CA PRO A 248 4.24 21.89 -6.86
C PRO A 248 4.35 21.64 -5.36
N ALA A 249 5.56 21.75 -4.82
CA ALA A 249 5.75 21.74 -3.37
C ALA A 249 4.81 22.77 -2.72
N PRO A 250 4.09 22.41 -1.64
CA PRO A 250 3.19 23.31 -0.97
C PRO A 250 3.97 24.55 -0.54
N GLY A 251 3.40 25.73 -0.82
CA GLY A 251 3.94 26.96 -0.27
C GLY A 251 3.99 26.90 1.26
N PRO A 252 4.78 27.75 1.93
CA PRO A 252 5.05 27.66 3.38
C PRO A 252 3.81 27.71 4.28
N ALA A 253 2.64 28.10 3.78
CA ALA A 253 1.37 28.09 4.51
C ALA A 253 0.61 26.73 4.45
N ALA A 254 0.81 25.92 3.41
CA ALA A 254 0.11 24.64 3.21
C ALA A 254 0.85 23.46 3.86
N ALA A 255 2.16 23.60 4.11
CA ALA A 255 2.97 22.60 4.82
C ALA A 255 2.46 22.29 6.25
N LEU A 256 1.72 23.22 6.87
CA LEU A 256 1.13 23.02 8.20
C LEU A 256 -0.08 22.07 8.20
N LEU A 257 -0.81 21.91 7.09
CA LEU A 257 -1.95 20.98 7.02
C LEU A 257 -1.52 19.53 6.76
N LEU A 258 -0.46 19.29 5.98
CA LEU A 258 0.10 17.95 5.80
C LEU A 258 0.73 17.39 7.08
N ALA A 259 1.22 18.24 7.98
CA ALA A 259 1.85 17.82 9.24
C ALA A 259 0.86 17.67 10.42
N ALA A 260 -0.35 18.24 10.32
CA ALA A 260 -1.26 18.36 11.45
C ALA A 260 -2.09 17.10 11.76
N THR A 261 -2.12 16.12 10.87
CA THR A 261 -2.76 14.81 11.10
C THR A 261 -1.81 13.78 11.73
N GLY A 262 -0.49 13.97 11.66
CA GLY A 262 0.51 13.04 12.22
C GLY A 262 1.03 13.36 13.64
N ALA A 263 0.53 14.41 14.31
CA ALA A 263 1.12 14.91 15.55
C ALA A 263 0.11 15.30 16.66
N LEU A 264 -0.81 14.40 17.01
CA LEU A 264 -1.61 14.52 18.25
C LEU A 264 -1.21 13.47 19.28
N GLY A 265 0.06 13.53 19.72
CA GLY A 265 0.64 12.57 20.66
C GLY A 265 1.58 13.14 21.71
N ARG A 266 1.47 14.42 22.12
CA ARG A 266 2.15 14.92 23.32
C ARG A 266 1.32 15.95 24.08
N ARG A 267 0.41 15.49 24.96
CA ARG A 267 0.01 16.31 26.11
C ARG A 267 1.08 16.19 27.20
N ARG A 268 1.84 17.26 27.38
CA ARG A 268 2.56 17.53 28.63
C ARG A 268 1.57 18.01 29.69
N ARG A 269 1.28 17.20 30.69
CA ARG A 269 1.47 17.46 32.13
C ARG A 269 0.82 16.37 32.95
#